data_AF-A0A0B6YD75-F1
#
_entry.id   AF-A0A0B6YD75-F1
#
_cell.length_a   1.000
_cell.length_b   1.000
_cell.length_c   1.000
_cell.angle_alpha   90.00
_cell.angle_beta   90.00
_cell.angle_gamma   90.00
#
_symmetry.space_group_name_H-M   'P 1'
#
loop_
_entity.id
_entity.type
_entity.pdbx_description
1 polymer ?
#
loop_
_entity_poly.entity_id
_entity_poly.type
_entity_poly.pdbx_seq_one_letter_code
_entity_poly.pdbx_strand_id
1 'polypeptide(L)'
;KAKVMIACVSDEYANSKNCRMEFRFAVSTLKIPTILAVVGTGYIWERSEIGLLIAGHSLSCPKVNLQSENEAGLLDLLKEVQRFLPVSSDTTDNDS
;
A
#
# COMPACT_ATOMS: atom_id res chain seq x y z
N LYS A 1 -4.66 -10.97 12.11
CA LYS A 1 -4.16 -9.58 11.93
C LYS A 1 -3.85 -9.38 10.44
N ALA A 2 -4.16 -8.21 9.88
CA ALA A 2 -3.80 -7.89 8.49
C ALA A 2 -2.29 -8.01 8.26
N LYS A 3 -1.90 -8.49 7.07
CA LYS A 3 -0.49 -8.71 6.70
C LYS A 3 0.07 -7.59 5.82
N VAL A 4 -0.79 -6.94 5.06
CA VAL A 4 -0.48 -5.84 4.12
C VAL A 4 -1.63 -4.84 4.18
N MET A 5 -1.31 -3.55 4.10
CA MET A 5 -2.28 -2.47 3.87
C MET A 5 -2.13 -1.98 2.44
N ILE A 6 -3.25 -1.65 1.79
CA ILE A 6 -3.27 -0.92 0.52
C ILE A 6 -3.92 0.43 0.81
N ALA A 7 -3.20 1.50 0.49
CA ALA A 7 -3.70 2.87 0.61
C ALA A 7 -3.94 3.43 -0.80
N CYS A 8 -5.20 3.70 -1.14
CA CYS A 8 -5.54 4.41 -2.37
C CYS A 8 -5.34 5.92 -2.13
N VAL A 9 -4.17 6.42 -2.49
CA VAL A 9 -3.75 7.79 -2.15
C VAL A 9 -4.08 8.75 -3.29
N SER A 10 -4.88 9.76 -2.96
CA SER A 10 -5.15 10.95 -3.75
C SER A 10 -4.93 12.21 -2.89
N ASP A 11 -5.12 13.39 -3.47
CA ASP A 11 -5.08 14.66 -2.73
C ASP A 11 -6.18 14.71 -1.66
N GLU A 12 -7.38 14.20 -1.94
CA GLU A 12 -8.50 14.12 -1.00
C GLU A 12 -8.18 13.17 0.16
N TYR A 13 -7.57 12.02 -0.13
CA TYR A 13 -7.12 11.08 0.89
C TYR A 13 -6.13 11.75 1.84
N ALA A 14 -5.11 12.43 1.29
CA ALA A 14 -4.11 13.12 2.10
C ALA A 14 -4.69 14.28 2.91
N ASN A 15 -5.76 14.94 2.43
CA ASN A 15 -6.42 16.01 3.15
C ASN A 15 -7.40 15.53 4.25
N SER A 16 -7.83 14.27 4.21
CA SER A 16 -8.68 13.67 5.24
C SER A 16 -7.91 13.39 6.53
N LYS A 17 -8.39 13.94 7.67
CA LYS A 17 -7.81 13.69 9.00
C LYS A 17 -7.85 12.21 9.39
N ASN A 18 -8.94 11.51 9.05
CA ASN A 18 -9.10 10.10 9.39
C ASN A 18 -8.10 9.24 8.60
N CYS A 19 -7.99 9.47 7.29
CA CYS A 19 -7.05 8.75 6.42
C CYS A 19 -5.59 8.95 6.86
N ARG A 20 -5.21 10.18 7.24
CA ARG A 20 -3.87 10.43 7.82
C ARG A 20 -3.62 9.67 9.11
N MET A 21 -4.60 9.63 10.00
CA MET A 21 -4.48 8.90 11.27
C MET A 21 -4.31 7.39 11.02
N GLU A 22 -5.15 6.81 10.18
CA GLU A 22 -5.10 5.38 9.83
C GLU A 22 -3.78 5.01 9.16
N PHE A 23 -3.33 5.82 8.19
CA PHE A 23 -2.07 5.60 7.49
C PHE A 23 -0.87 5.66 8.45
N ARG A 24 -0.81 6.69 9.29
CA ARG A 24 0.26 6.82 10.30
C ARG A 24 0.25 5.66 11.28
N PHE A 25 -0.92 5.21 11.71
CA PHE A 25 -1.02 4.06 12.61
C PHE A 25 -0.48 2.79 11.94
N ALA A 26 -0.86 2.51 10.69
CA ALA A 26 -0.38 1.35 9.95
C ALA A 26 1.15 1.37 9.75
N VAL A 27 1.69 2.50 9.27
CA VAL A 27 3.11 2.64 8.92
C VAL A 27 4.00 2.76 10.16
N SER A 28 3.66 3.65 11.10
CA SER A 28 4.54 3.98 12.22
C SER A 28 4.32 3.10 13.45
N THR A 29 3.08 2.67 13.71
CA THR A 29 2.75 1.89 14.92
C THR A 29 2.74 0.40 14.65
N LEU A 30 1.94 -0.05 13.67
CA LEU A 30 1.84 -1.47 13.33
C LEU A 30 3.02 -1.96 12.50
N LYS A 31 3.71 -1.05 11.79
CA LYS A 31 4.83 -1.36 10.89
C LYS A 31 4.47 -2.45 9.88
N ILE A 32 3.22 -2.44 9.42
CA ILE A 32 2.78 -3.38 8.38
C ILE A 32 3.18 -2.83 7.00
N PRO A 33 3.62 -3.70 6.08
CA PRO A 33 3.84 -3.30 4.68
C PRO A 33 2.63 -2.56 4.14
N THR A 34 2.86 -1.38 3.56
CA THR A 34 1.79 -0.49 3.11
C THR A 34 2.04 -0.10 1.66
N ILE A 35 1.27 -0.66 0.74
CA ILE A 35 1.39 -0.37 -0.69
C ILE A 35 0.57 0.87 -1.02
N LEU A 36 1.17 1.80 -1.75
CA LEU A 36 0.51 3.02 -2.19
C LEU A 36 -0.02 2.85 -3.60
N ALA A 37 -1.33 2.76 -3.72
CA ALA A 37 -2.04 2.84 -4.98
C ALA A 37 -2.39 4.31 -5.26
N VAL A 38 -1.59 5.00 -6.07
CA VAL A 38 -1.84 6.41 -6.41
C VAL A 38 -3.05 6.48 -7.34
N VAL A 39 -4.07 7.22 -6.94
CA VAL A 39 -5.33 7.40 -7.68
C VAL A 39 -5.69 8.87 -7.81
N GLY A 40 -6.65 9.18 -8.67
CA GLY A 40 -7.03 10.55 -8.98
C GLY A 40 -6.02 11.26 -9.87
N THR A 41 -6.16 12.57 -10.06
CA THR A 41 -5.36 13.35 -11.03
C THR A 41 -4.29 14.24 -10.40
N GLY A 42 -4.28 14.34 -9.07
CA GLY A 42 -3.41 15.24 -8.32
C GLY A 42 -2.15 14.58 -7.74
N TYR A 43 -1.15 15.42 -7.45
CA TYR A 43 0.12 15.03 -6.80
C TYR A 43 0.46 15.93 -5.59
N ILE A 44 -0.50 16.73 -5.10
CA ILE A 44 -0.26 17.61 -3.95
C ILE A 44 0.00 16.76 -2.69
N TRP A 45 -0.61 15.58 -2.61
CA TRP A 45 -0.40 14.60 -1.55
C TRP A 45 1.08 14.25 -1.32
N GLU A 46 1.94 14.32 -2.33
CA GLU A 46 3.38 14.04 -2.20
C GLU A 46 4.07 15.04 -1.26
N ARG A 47 3.50 16.25 -1.07
CA ARG A 47 3.97 17.26 -0.13
C ARG A 47 3.27 17.22 1.23
N SER A 48 2.36 16.28 1.44
CA SER A 48 1.63 16.13 2.70
C SER A 48 2.38 15.27 3.72
N GLU A 49 1.81 15.11 4.92
CA GLU A 49 2.29 14.15 5.93
C GLU A 49 2.43 12.73 5.36
N ILE A 50 1.52 12.31 4.46
CA ILE A 50 1.57 11.01 3.80
C ILE A 50 2.84 10.89 2.96
N GLY A 51 3.10 11.90 2.11
CA GLY A 51 4.31 12.02 1.29
C GLY A 51 5.60 11.88 2.10
N LEU A 52 5.68 12.61 3.21
CA LEU A 52 6.84 12.58 4.11
C LEU A 52 7.04 11.23 4.78
N LEU A 53 5.97 10.59 5.25
CA LEU A 53 6.03 9.27 5.87
C LEU A 53 6.55 8.20 4.90
N ILE A 54 6.14 8.24 3.64
CA ILE A 54 6.62 7.31 2.61
C ILE A 54 8.09 7.52 2.34
N ALA A 55 8.56 8.76 2.25
CA ALA A 55 9.97 9.06 2.01
C ALA A 55 10.87 8.43 3.09
N GLY A 56 10.42 8.45 4.36
CA GLY A 56 11.11 7.79 5.48
C GLY A 56 10.97 6.26 5.50
N HIS A 57 10.02 5.68 4.76
CA HIS A 57 9.66 4.26 4.77
C HIS A 57 9.69 3.62 3.37
N SER A 58 10.46 4.17 2.44
CA SER A 58 10.41 3.85 1.01
C SER A 58 10.61 2.37 0.68
N LEU A 59 11.38 1.62 1.48
CA LEU A 59 11.59 0.18 1.32
C LEU A 59 10.35 -0.67 1.69
N SER A 60 9.52 -0.18 2.61
CA SER A 60 8.30 -0.86 3.09
C SER A 60 7.02 -0.32 2.45
N CYS A 61 7.14 0.71 1.61
CA CYS A 61 6.03 1.46 1.04
C CYS A 61 6.18 1.62 -0.49
N PRO A 62 6.06 0.53 -1.28
CA PRO A 62 6.12 0.62 -2.72
C PRO A 62 4.94 1.43 -3.28
N LYS A 63 5.21 2.18 -4.37
CA LYS A 63 4.24 3.02 -5.06
C LYS A 63 3.82 2.36 -6.38
N VAL A 64 2.52 2.24 -6.61
CA VAL A 64 1.89 1.74 -7.83
C VAL A 64 0.96 2.82 -8.38
N ASN A 65 1.02 3.06 -9.69
CA ASN A 65 0.20 4.09 -10.34
C ASN A 65 -1.11 3.50 -10.88
N LEU A 66 -2.24 3.93 -10.30
CA LEU A 66 -3.60 3.58 -10.74
C LEU A 66 -4.41 4.83 -11.14
N GLN A 67 -3.75 5.91 -11.59
CA GLN A 67 -4.40 7.17 -11.96
C GLN A 67 -5.14 7.11 -13.30
N SER A 68 -4.76 6.18 -14.17
CA SER A 68 -5.46 5.86 -15.42
C SER A 68 -5.92 4.42 -15.40
N GLU A 69 -6.93 4.08 -16.21
CA GLU A 69 -7.28 2.69 -16.45
C GLU A 69 -6.08 1.99 -17.11
N ASN A 70 -5.41 1.14 -16.34
CA ASN A 70 -4.28 0.37 -16.80
C ASN A 70 -4.24 -0.98 -16.07
N GLU A 71 -4.25 -2.07 -16.85
CA GLU A 71 -4.19 -3.43 -16.31
C GLU A 71 -2.83 -3.73 -15.69
N ALA A 72 -1.77 -3.15 -16.25
CA ALA A 72 -0.40 -3.30 -15.74
C ALA A 72 -0.26 -2.88 -14.27
N GLY A 73 -0.88 -1.77 -13.87
CA GLY A 73 -0.83 -1.28 -12.49
C GLY A 73 -1.62 -2.17 -11.53
N LEU A 74 -2.71 -2.79 -11.97
CA LEU A 74 -3.40 -3.80 -11.17
C LEU A 74 -2.53 -5.05 -10.97
N LEU A 75 -1.82 -5.48 -12.01
CA LEU A 75 -0.86 -6.59 -11.92
C LEU A 75 0.35 -6.25 -11.04
N ASP A 76 0.87 -5.03 -11.12
CA ASP A 76 1.94 -4.54 -10.25
C ASP A 76 1.49 -4.47 -8.78
N LEU A 77 0.27 -4.00 -8.53
CA LEU A 77 -0.32 -4.02 -7.19
C LEU A 77 -0.44 -5.46 -6.66
N LEU A 78 -0.96 -6.39 -7.48
CA LEU A 78 -1.06 -7.80 -7.11
C LEU A 78 0.32 -8.39 -6.79
N LYS A 79 1.33 -8.10 -7.59
CA LYS A 79 2.70 -8.55 -7.40
C LYS A 79 3.29 -8.05 -6.08
N GLU A 80 3.11 -6.78 -5.75
CA GLU A 80 3.60 -6.23 -4.47
C GLU A 80 2.83 -6.81 -3.28
N VAL A 81 1.52 -7.05 -3.39
CA VAL A 81 0.75 -7.74 -2.34
C VAL A 81 1.31 -9.13 -2.11
N GLN A 82 1.48 -9.92 -3.16
CA GLN A 82 2.01 -11.29 -3.08
C GLN A 82 3.42 -11.32 -2.48
N ARG A 83 4.27 -10.34 -2.79
CA ARG A 83 5.62 -10.22 -2.23
C ARG A 83 5.63 -10.11 -0.70
N PHE A 84 4.64 -9.48 -0.11
CA PHE A 84 4.54 -9.31 1.34
C PHE A 84 3.71 -10.40 2.04
N LEU A 85 3.00 -11.24 1.28
CA LEU A 85 2.31 -12.39 1.83
C LEU A 85 3.30 -13.55 2.03
N PRO A 86 3.18 -14.32 3.13
CA PRO A 86 3.93 -15.55 3.26
C PRO A 86 3.50 -16.53 2.16
N VAL A 87 4.46 -17.25 1.57
CA VAL A 87 4.14 -18.37 0.66
C VAL A 87 3.33 -19.38 1.47
N SER A 88 2.12 -19.69 1.02
CA SER A 88 1.34 -20.77 1.59
C SER A 88 2.12 -22.07 1.37
N SER A 89 2.59 -22.69 2.45
CA SER A 89 2.91 -24.11 2.42
C SER A 89 1.59 -24.85 2.30
N ASP A 90 1.14 -25.10 1.07
CA ASP A 90 0.09 -26.08 0.84
C ASP A 90 0.68 -27.43 1.22
N THR A 91 0.33 -27.90 2.42
CA THR A 91 0.52 -29.29 2.83
C THR A 91 -0.29 -30.13 1.87
N THR A 92 0.35 -30.69 0.84
CA THR A 92 -0.15 -31.92 0.25
C THR A 92 0.02 -32.99 1.33
N ASP A 93 -1.02 -33.18 2.14
CA ASP A 93 -1.20 -34.40 2.89
C ASP A 93 -1.20 -35.53 1.86
N ASN A 94 -0.06 -36.20 1.82
CA ASN A 94 0.18 -37.39 1.04
C ASN A 94 -0.60 -38.51 1.76
N ASP A 95 -1.91 -38.55 1.54
CA ASP A 95 -2.74 -39.66 1.99
C ASP A 95 -2.24 -40.93 1.28
N SER A 96 -1.88 -41.89 2.13
CA SER A 96 -1.22 -43.16 1.80
C SER A 96 -2.15 -44.17 1.17
#